data_AF-A0A7Y4T384-F1
#
_entry.id   AF-A0A7Y4T384-F1
#
_cell.length_a   1.000
_cell.length_b   1.000
_cell.length_c   1.000
_cell.angle_alpha   90.00
_cell.angle_beta   90.00
_cell.angle_gamma   90.00
#
_symmetry.space_group_name_H-M   'P 1'
#
loop_
_entity.id
_entity.type
_entity.pdbx_description
1 polymer ?
#
loop_
_entity_poly.entity_id
_entity_poly.type
_entity_poly.pdbx_seq_one_letter_code
_entity_poly.pdbx_strand_id
1 'polypeptide(L)'
;MTLRPFAAIALCLLPGCGTSDPRALTDAGSKALNSGKYEDAAESYEKALVQLGQDTAHEDWKRAKMGLIQARTRLDAPRAKNEFIEFAKASPSQVTDSDFSMIAGRLGDAGKLEEAIEVLKLGTATFPKSPHLDALGKDLVKRAQSSGDSGALDTLKGLGYVGD
;
A
#
# COMPACT_ATOMS: atom_id res chain seq x y z
N MET A 1 -49.85 -45.33 -15.04
CA MET A 1 -49.23 -44.99 -16.34
C MET A 1 -49.58 -43.53 -16.63
N THR A 2 -48.72 -42.60 -16.23
CA THR A 2 -48.88 -41.15 -16.49
C THR A 2 -47.48 -40.56 -16.64
N LEU A 3 -47.02 -40.47 -17.89
CA LEU A 3 -45.80 -39.76 -18.27
C LEU A 3 -46.02 -38.25 -18.07
N ARG A 4 -45.09 -37.58 -17.37
CA ARG A 4 -44.95 -36.12 -17.41
C ARG A 4 -43.64 -35.75 -18.09
N PRO A 5 -43.63 -34.74 -18.98
CA PRO A 5 -42.50 -34.43 -19.83
C PRO A 5 -41.39 -33.67 -19.07
N PHE A 6 -40.15 -34.04 -19.40
CA PHE A 6 -38.94 -33.32 -19.06
C PHE A 6 -38.96 -31.92 -19.68
N ALA A 7 -38.98 -30.88 -18.85
CA ALA A 7 -38.75 -29.51 -19.28
C ALA A 7 -37.24 -29.22 -19.24
N ALA A 8 -36.77 -28.68 -20.36
CA ALA A 8 -35.38 -28.43 -20.71
C ALA A 8 -34.61 -27.63 -19.64
N ILE A 9 -33.46 -28.18 -19.23
CA ILE A 9 -32.41 -27.43 -18.54
C ILE A 9 -31.76 -26.53 -19.59
N ALA A 10 -32.12 -25.25 -19.56
CA ALA A 10 -31.39 -24.20 -20.25
C ALA A 10 -30.03 -24.03 -19.57
N LEU A 11 -29.01 -24.62 -20.18
CA LEU A 11 -27.61 -24.45 -19.81
C LEU A 11 -27.20 -23.01 -20.17
N CYS A 12 -27.26 -22.11 -19.19
CA CYS A 12 -26.71 -20.76 -19.34
C CYS A 12 -25.18 -20.85 -19.51
N LEU A 13 -24.74 -20.79 -20.76
CA LEU A 13 -23.36 -20.48 -21.14
C LEU A 13 -23.06 -19.05 -20.71
N LEU A 14 -22.48 -18.88 -19.52
CA LEU A 14 -21.84 -17.63 -19.16
C LEU A 14 -20.57 -17.51 -20.03
N PRO A 15 -20.40 -16.41 -20.79
CA PRO A 15 -19.14 -16.14 -21.46
C PRO A 15 -18.05 -16.05 -20.38
N GLY A 16 -16.96 -16.77 -20.57
CA GLY A 16 -15.81 -16.72 -19.67
C GLY A 16 -15.30 -15.30 -19.53
N CYS A 17 -15.62 -14.65 -18.41
CA CYS A 17 -14.79 -13.59 -17.88
C CYS A 17 -13.45 -14.24 -17.56
N GLY A 18 -12.47 -14.07 -18.45
CA GLY A 18 -11.10 -14.53 -18.22
C GLY A 18 -10.64 -13.98 -16.87
N THR A 19 -10.60 -14.83 -15.86
CA THR A 19 -9.99 -14.53 -14.58
C THR A 19 -8.52 -14.31 -14.87
N SER A 20 -8.14 -13.04 -15.07
CA SER A 20 -6.74 -12.70 -15.29
C SER A 20 -5.98 -13.15 -14.05
N ASP A 21 -4.96 -13.99 -14.26
CA ASP A 21 -4.06 -14.49 -13.22
C ASP A 21 -3.71 -13.35 -12.22
N PRO A 22 -3.85 -13.55 -10.90
CA PRO A 22 -3.55 -12.52 -9.91
C PRO A 22 -2.16 -11.91 -10.08
N ARG A 23 -1.19 -12.69 -10.57
CA ARG A 23 0.14 -12.19 -10.90
C ARG A 23 0.11 -11.20 -12.07
N ALA A 24 -0.61 -11.53 -13.15
CA ALA A 24 -0.78 -10.62 -14.28
C ALA A 24 -1.47 -9.30 -13.87
N LEU A 25 -2.45 -9.37 -12.98
CA LEU A 25 -3.08 -8.17 -12.40
C LEU A 25 -2.10 -7.36 -11.55
N THR A 26 -1.27 -8.02 -10.75
CA THR A 26 -0.22 -7.39 -9.95
C THR A 26 0.84 -6.72 -10.84
N ASP A 27 1.21 -7.34 -11.95
CA ASP A 27 2.15 -6.77 -12.92
C ASP A 27 1.55 -5.58 -13.67
N ALA A 28 0.27 -5.66 -14.06
CA ALA A 28 -0.47 -4.54 -14.64
C ALA A 28 -0.52 -3.36 -13.66
N GLY A 29 -0.84 -3.61 -12.39
CA GLY A 29 -0.83 -2.61 -11.33
C GLY A 29 0.54 -1.96 -11.16
N SER A 30 1.61 -2.76 -11.20
CA SER A 30 2.99 -2.27 -11.10
C SER A 30 3.38 -1.38 -12.27
N LYS A 31 2.99 -1.75 -13.49
CA LYS A 31 3.20 -0.94 -14.70
C LYS A 31 2.45 0.38 -14.64
N ALA A 32 1.19 0.35 -14.19
CA ALA A 32 0.38 1.54 -14.01
C ALA A 32 0.96 2.48 -12.94
N LEU A 33 1.37 1.92 -11.79
CA LEU A 33 2.02 2.65 -10.69
C LEU A 33 3.29 3.37 -11.17
N ASN A 34 4.15 2.67 -11.92
CA ASN A 34 5.37 3.23 -12.48
C ASN A 34 5.12 4.29 -13.56
N SER A 35 3.92 4.30 -14.16
CA SER A 35 3.50 5.29 -15.15
C SER A 35 2.75 6.47 -14.52
N GLY A 36 2.64 6.53 -13.19
CA GLY A 36 1.89 7.56 -12.48
C GLY A 36 0.37 7.45 -12.61
N LYS A 37 -0.15 6.30 -13.08
CA LYS A 37 -1.59 6.02 -13.20
C LYS A 37 -2.08 5.34 -11.93
N TYR A 38 -2.27 6.12 -10.89
CA TYR A 38 -2.48 5.59 -9.54
C TYR A 38 -3.84 4.91 -9.40
N GLU A 39 -4.89 5.43 -10.05
CA GLU A 39 -6.23 4.83 -10.07
C GLU A 39 -6.22 3.46 -10.75
N ASP A 40 -5.66 3.38 -11.97
CA ASP A 40 -5.50 2.11 -12.71
C ASP A 40 -4.68 1.08 -11.92
N ALA A 41 -3.64 1.56 -11.22
CA ALA A 41 -2.81 0.72 -10.37
C ALA A 41 -3.62 0.15 -9.20
N ALA A 42 -4.36 1.00 -8.49
CA ALA A 42 -5.20 0.60 -7.37
C ALA A 42 -6.25 -0.43 -7.80
N GLU A 43 -6.96 -0.18 -8.90
CA GLU A 43 -7.96 -1.12 -9.43
C GLU A 43 -7.34 -2.49 -9.74
N SER A 44 -6.17 -2.51 -10.38
CA SER A 44 -5.47 -3.74 -10.74
C SER A 44 -5.06 -4.54 -9.51
N TYR A 45 -4.50 -3.89 -8.49
CA TYR A 45 -4.10 -4.55 -7.25
C TYR A 45 -5.30 -5.02 -6.42
N GLU A 46 -6.40 -4.25 -6.38
CA GLU A 46 -7.64 -4.65 -5.71
C GLU A 46 -8.21 -5.93 -6.34
N LYS A 47 -8.26 -6.01 -7.68
CA LYS A 47 -8.66 -7.23 -8.39
C LYS A 47 -7.74 -8.41 -8.09
N ALA A 48 -6.42 -8.18 -8.01
CA ALA A 48 -5.46 -9.23 -7.65
C ALA A 48 -5.72 -9.77 -6.24
N LEU A 49 -5.92 -8.87 -5.27
CA LEU A 49 -6.20 -9.23 -3.87
C LEU A 49 -7.53 -9.99 -3.72
N VAL A 50 -8.57 -9.62 -4.48
CA VAL A 50 -9.84 -10.36 -4.49
C VAL A 50 -9.63 -11.82 -4.93
N GLN A 51 -8.78 -12.06 -5.93
CA GLN A 51 -8.52 -13.42 -6.41
C GLN A 51 -7.57 -14.22 -5.51
N LEU A 52 -6.57 -13.56 -4.89
CA LEU A 52 -5.67 -14.18 -3.92
C LEU A 52 -6.38 -14.50 -2.59
N GLY A 53 -7.48 -13.81 -2.30
CA GLY A 53 -8.31 -14.06 -1.14
C GLY A 53 -7.59 -13.74 0.17
N GLN A 54 -7.71 -14.64 1.14
CA GLN A 54 -7.24 -14.43 2.52
C GLN A 54 -5.86 -15.06 2.81
N ASP A 55 -5.15 -15.55 1.79
CA ASP A 55 -3.79 -16.07 1.96
C ASP A 55 -2.77 -14.93 2.08
N THR A 56 -2.80 -14.24 3.21
CA THR A 56 -1.91 -13.10 3.51
C THR A 56 -0.45 -13.52 3.73
N ALA A 57 -0.17 -14.83 3.82
CA ALA A 57 1.18 -15.37 3.91
C ALA A 57 1.87 -15.43 2.53
N HIS A 58 1.09 -15.44 1.44
CA HIS A 58 1.59 -15.60 0.09
C HIS A 58 2.35 -14.36 -0.43
N GLU A 59 3.45 -14.58 -1.13
CA GLU A 59 4.30 -13.50 -1.67
C GLU A 59 3.54 -12.59 -2.65
N ASP A 60 2.72 -13.17 -3.53
CA ASP A 60 1.89 -12.41 -4.47
C ASP A 60 0.84 -11.56 -3.74
N TRP A 61 0.34 -12.02 -2.58
CA TRP A 61 -0.57 -11.23 -1.74
C TRP A 61 0.14 -10.02 -1.16
N LYS A 62 1.33 -10.23 -0.57
CA LYS A 62 2.16 -9.12 -0.06
C LYS A 62 2.45 -8.12 -1.19
N ARG A 63 2.85 -8.61 -2.36
CA ARG A 63 3.18 -7.74 -3.50
C ARG A 63 1.98 -6.90 -3.94
N ALA A 64 0.80 -7.50 -4.09
CA ALA A 64 -0.41 -6.78 -4.45
C ALA A 64 -0.83 -5.78 -3.36
N LYS A 65 -0.77 -6.17 -2.08
CA LYS A 65 -1.12 -5.30 -0.95
C LYS A 65 -0.20 -4.09 -0.86
N MET A 66 1.12 -4.29 -0.93
CA MET A 66 2.09 -3.21 -0.92
C MET A 66 1.95 -2.31 -2.14
N GLY A 67 1.66 -2.86 -3.32
CA GLY A 67 1.38 -2.08 -4.53
C GLY A 67 0.15 -1.19 -4.38
N LEU A 68 -0.94 -1.72 -3.81
CA LEU A 68 -2.16 -0.97 -3.54
C LEU A 68 -1.94 0.18 -2.56
N ILE A 69 -1.22 -0.08 -1.46
CA ILE A 69 -0.83 0.95 -0.49
C ILE A 69 -0.01 2.04 -1.18
N GLN A 70 0.98 1.66 -2.00
CA GLN A 70 1.80 2.61 -2.75
C GLN A 70 0.96 3.49 -3.69
N ALA A 71 0.01 2.92 -4.43
CA ALA A 71 -0.91 3.70 -5.28
C ALA A 71 -1.73 4.69 -4.43
N ARG A 72 -2.25 4.24 -3.28
CA ARG A 72 -3.05 5.06 -2.38
C ARG A 72 -2.29 6.22 -1.75
N THR A 73 -0.96 6.19 -1.66
CA THR A 73 -0.19 7.38 -1.20
C THR A 73 -0.49 8.64 -2.01
N ARG A 74 -0.95 8.49 -3.26
CA ARG A 74 -1.31 9.59 -4.17
C ARG A 74 -2.82 9.84 -4.28
N LEU A 75 -3.65 8.86 -3.90
CA LEU A 75 -5.11 8.92 -4.01
C LEU A 75 -5.80 9.23 -2.69
N ASP A 76 -5.34 8.60 -1.61
CA ASP A 76 -5.93 8.61 -0.27
C ASP A 76 -4.84 8.28 0.76
N ALA A 77 -4.09 9.32 1.15
CA ALA A 77 -2.96 9.20 2.07
C ALA A 77 -3.33 8.69 3.47
N PRO A 78 -4.43 9.15 4.11
CA PRO A 78 -4.89 8.58 5.37
C PRO A 78 -5.13 7.07 5.29
N ARG A 79 -5.77 6.60 4.21
CA ARG A 79 -6.00 5.16 4.01
C ARG A 79 -4.71 4.40 3.73
N ALA A 80 -3.81 4.94 2.92
CA ALA A 80 -2.51 4.33 2.65
C ALA A 80 -1.71 4.11 3.95
N LYS A 81 -1.65 5.15 4.79
CA LYS A 81 -1.04 5.10 6.13
C LYS A 81 -1.68 4.01 6.99
N ASN A 82 -2.99 4.08 7.19
CA ASN A 82 -3.70 3.17 8.10
C ASN A 82 -3.52 1.71 7.68
N GLU A 83 -3.71 1.42 6.40
CA GLU A 83 -3.57 0.05 5.89
C GLU A 83 -2.14 -0.47 5.96
N PHE A 84 -1.12 0.38 5.75
CA PHE A 84 0.27 -0.03 5.92
C PHE A 84 0.60 -0.34 7.37
N ILE A 85 0.17 0.52 8.30
CA ILE A 85 0.36 0.32 9.74
C ILE A 85 -0.33 -0.96 10.21
N GLU A 86 -1.56 -1.20 9.76
CA GLU A 86 -2.30 -2.43 10.05
C GLU A 86 -1.58 -3.66 9.50
N PHE A 87 -1.10 -3.59 8.25
CA PHE A 87 -0.35 -4.68 7.64
C PHE A 87 0.97 -4.97 8.39
N ALA A 88 1.73 -3.94 8.75
CA ALA A 88 2.97 -4.07 9.50
C ALA A 88 2.75 -4.70 10.89
N LYS A 89 1.66 -4.34 11.58
CA LYS A 89 1.29 -4.94 12.87
C LYS A 89 0.82 -6.38 12.74
N ALA A 90 0.06 -6.69 11.70
CA ALA A 90 -0.50 -8.02 11.48
C ALA A 90 0.55 -9.01 10.95
N SER A 91 1.56 -8.53 10.22
CA SER A 91 2.56 -9.36 9.54
C SER A 91 3.98 -8.83 9.76
N PRO A 92 4.46 -8.72 11.01
CA PRO A 92 5.73 -8.06 11.32
C PRO A 92 6.94 -8.76 10.71
N SER A 93 6.90 -10.08 10.48
CA SER A 93 7.97 -10.82 9.80
C SER A 93 8.03 -10.56 8.29
N GLN A 94 6.98 -10.01 7.70
CA GLN A 94 6.91 -9.68 6.28
C GLN A 94 7.30 -8.22 6.00
N VAL A 95 7.32 -7.34 7.00
CA VAL A 95 7.57 -5.91 6.83
C VAL A 95 8.95 -5.56 7.37
N THR A 96 9.72 -4.84 6.56
CA THR A 96 11.08 -4.41 6.88
C THR A 96 11.13 -2.90 7.10
N ASP A 97 12.24 -2.41 7.64
CA ASP A 97 12.51 -0.97 7.74
C ASP A 97 12.52 -0.27 6.36
N SER A 98 12.95 -0.97 5.31
CA SER A 98 12.86 -0.49 3.92
C SER A 98 11.41 -0.30 3.45
N ASP A 99 10.47 -1.15 3.88
CA ASP A 99 9.06 -0.99 3.53
C ASP A 99 8.47 0.26 4.19
N PHE A 100 8.81 0.50 5.46
CA PHE A 100 8.48 1.75 6.16
C PHE A 100 9.06 2.96 5.43
N SER A 101 10.34 2.90 5.08
CA SER A 101 11.02 3.98 4.35
C SER A 101 10.35 4.27 3.00
N MET A 102 9.94 3.22 2.28
CA MET A 102 9.29 3.34 0.97
C MET A 102 7.92 4.02 1.08
N ILE A 103 7.06 3.56 1.99
CA ILE A 103 5.70 4.09 2.12
C ILE A 103 5.70 5.52 2.64
N ALA A 104 6.46 5.80 3.72
CA ALA A 104 6.56 7.15 4.26
C ALA A 104 7.24 8.12 3.27
N GLY A 105 8.27 7.66 2.53
CA GLY A 105 8.89 8.45 1.48
C GLY A 105 7.90 8.85 0.38
N ARG A 106 7.09 7.90 -0.11
CA ARG A 106 6.04 8.18 -1.11
C ARG A 106 4.95 9.13 -0.60
N LEU A 107 4.53 9.00 0.66
CA LEU A 107 3.61 9.94 1.30
C LEU A 107 4.22 11.35 1.35
N GLY A 108 5.48 11.47 1.76
CA GLY A 108 6.18 12.75 1.74
C GLY A 108 6.35 13.31 0.32
N ASP A 109 6.56 12.47 -0.70
CA ASP A 109 6.66 12.91 -2.11
C ASP A 109 5.31 13.42 -2.63
N ALA A 110 4.22 13.04 -1.96
CA ALA A 110 2.87 13.54 -2.17
C ALA A 110 2.53 14.77 -1.33
N GLY A 111 3.50 15.30 -0.56
CA GLY A 111 3.30 16.42 0.36
C GLY A 111 2.46 16.05 1.58
N LYS A 112 2.28 14.76 1.87
CA LYS A 112 1.45 14.22 2.95
C LYS A 112 2.34 13.96 4.18
N LEU A 113 2.89 15.04 4.72
CA LEU A 113 3.94 15.00 5.74
C LEU A 113 3.44 14.46 7.07
N GLU A 114 2.22 14.80 7.49
CA GLU A 114 1.61 14.25 8.70
C GLU A 114 1.55 12.72 8.65
N GLU A 115 1.00 12.16 7.57
CA GLU A 115 0.90 10.72 7.39
C GLU A 115 2.28 10.05 7.25
N ALA A 116 3.22 10.68 6.54
CA ALA A 116 4.58 10.18 6.41
C ALA A 116 5.29 10.07 7.77
N ILE A 117 5.13 11.10 8.62
CA ILE A 117 5.73 11.15 9.95
C ILE A 117 5.12 10.10 10.88
N GLU A 118 3.82 9.84 10.79
CA GLU A 118 3.19 8.76 11.55
C GLU A 118 3.74 7.38 11.17
N VAL A 119 3.94 7.11 9.87
CA VAL A 119 4.58 5.88 9.41
C VAL A 119 6.03 5.82 9.90
N LEU A 120 6.80 6.91 9.79
CA LEU A 120 8.17 6.98 10.33
C LEU A 120 8.20 6.68 11.83
N LYS A 121 7.31 7.27 12.61
CA LYS A 121 7.24 7.10 14.07
C LYS A 121 7.03 5.65 14.48
N LEU A 122 6.13 4.95 13.79
CA LEU A 122 5.97 3.52 14.02
C LEU A 122 7.23 2.76 13.58
N GLY A 123 7.77 3.07 12.40
CA GLY A 123 8.96 2.42 11.87
C GLY A 123 10.15 2.51 12.81
N THR A 124 10.45 3.68 13.38
CA THR A 124 11.60 3.88 14.27
C THR A 124 11.41 3.22 15.64
N ALA A 125 10.17 3.08 16.09
CA ALA A 125 9.84 2.28 17.26
C ALA A 125 10.01 0.77 17.01
N THR A 126 9.68 0.29 15.80
CA THR A 126 9.81 -1.12 15.41
C THR A 126 11.26 -1.50 15.05
N PHE A 127 12.00 -0.61 14.40
CA PHE A 127 13.38 -0.82 13.95
C PHE A 127 14.31 0.27 14.51
N PRO A 128 14.62 0.22 15.82
CA PRO A 128 15.51 1.19 16.43
C PRO A 128 16.86 1.22 15.72
N LYS A 129 17.40 2.43 15.49
CA LYS A 129 18.69 2.67 14.81
C LYS A 129 18.75 2.20 13.35
N SER A 130 17.61 2.00 12.68
CA SER A 130 17.61 1.75 11.23
C SER A 130 18.21 2.95 10.47
N PRO A 131 19.23 2.73 9.62
CA PRO A 131 19.79 3.78 8.78
C PRO A 131 18.81 4.26 7.70
N HIS A 132 17.92 3.38 7.21
CA HIS A 132 16.89 3.76 6.23
C HIS A 132 15.91 4.78 6.83
N LEU A 133 15.46 4.53 8.07
CA LEU A 133 14.51 5.40 8.75
C LEU A 133 15.16 6.69 9.26
N ASP A 134 16.42 6.64 9.66
CA ASP A 134 17.19 7.85 9.97
C ASP A 134 17.32 8.78 8.74
N ALA A 135 17.69 8.20 7.58
CA ALA A 135 17.78 8.94 6.33
C ALA A 135 16.42 9.53 5.92
N LEU A 136 15.34 8.75 6.03
CA LEU A 136 13.98 9.23 5.76
C LEU A 136 13.58 10.39 6.69
N GLY A 137 13.84 10.29 8.00
CA GLY A 137 13.50 11.36 8.94
C GLY A 137 14.19 12.68 8.60
N LYS A 138 15.48 12.62 8.25
CA LYS A 138 16.23 13.79 7.76
C LYS A 138 15.67 14.34 6.45
N ASP A 139 15.21 13.48 5.56
CA ASP A 139 14.60 13.90 4.30
C ASP A 139 13.23 14.56 4.51
N LEU A 140 12.40 14.02 5.41
CA LEU A 140 11.13 14.64 5.80
C LEU A 140 11.33 16.01 6.46
N VAL A 141 12.41 16.22 7.22
CA VAL A 141 12.78 17.57 7.73
C VAL A 141 13.00 18.54 6.57
N LYS A 142 13.78 18.16 5.56
CA LYS A 142 14.03 19.02 4.38
C LYS A 142 12.74 19.36 3.63
N ARG A 143 11.84 18.38 3.49
CA ARG A 143 10.54 18.58 2.84
C ARG A 143 9.67 19.52 3.64
N ALA A 144 9.57 19.34 4.96
CA ALA A 144 8.82 20.22 5.84
C ALA A 144 9.37 21.66 5.85
N GLN A 145 10.69 21.83 5.83
CA GLN A 145 11.34 23.14 5.66
C GLN A 145 10.96 23.77 4.31
N SER A 146 11.01 22.99 3.23
CA SER A 146 10.72 23.48 1.88
C SER A 146 9.26 23.86 1.68
N SER A 147 8.33 23.17 2.35
CA SER A 147 6.90 23.47 2.30
C SER A 147 6.46 24.51 3.34
N GLY A 148 7.33 24.90 4.28
CA GLY A 148 6.98 25.78 5.39
C GLY A 148 6.02 25.14 6.41
N ASP A 149 6.00 23.81 6.51
CA ASP A 149 5.12 23.08 7.42
C ASP A 149 5.71 23.03 8.83
N SER A 150 5.38 24.03 9.65
CA SER A 150 5.87 24.14 11.02
C SER A 150 5.39 23.01 11.92
N GLY A 151 4.18 22.48 11.71
CA GLY A 151 3.64 21.37 12.52
C GLY A 151 4.42 20.07 12.27
N ALA A 152 4.75 19.79 11.01
CA ALA A 152 5.63 18.67 10.66
C ALA A 152 7.03 18.84 11.26
N LEU A 153 7.61 20.06 11.22
CA LEU A 153 8.91 20.35 11.82
C LEU A 153 8.92 20.16 13.33
N ASP A 154 7.92 20.65 14.04
CA ASP A 154 7.79 20.48 15.50
C ASP A 154 7.69 19.00 15.88
N THR A 155 6.92 18.23 15.10
CA THR A 155 6.80 16.78 15.32
C THR A 155 8.13 16.07 15.08
N LEU A 156 8.83 16.40 13.99
CA LEU A 156 10.15 15.84 13.67
C LEU A 156 11.23 16.25 14.68
N LYS A 157 11.15 17.47 15.24
CA LYS A 157 11.98 17.92 16.35
C LYS A 157 11.75 17.04 17.58
N GLY A 158 10.49 16.80 17.94
CA GLY A 158 10.13 15.90 19.04
C GLY A 158 10.60 14.45 18.86
N LEU A 159 10.84 14.02 17.62
CA LEU A 159 11.43 12.72 17.27
C LEU A 159 12.98 12.75 17.22
N GLY A 160 13.61 13.91 17.42
CA GLY A 160 15.08 14.07 17.44
C GLY A 160 15.74 14.30 16.07
N TYR A 161 14.96 14.62 15.03
CA TYR A 161 15.51 14.84 13.67
C TYR A 161 15.89 16.28 13.36
N VAL A 162 15.44 17.24 14.17
CA VAL A 162 15.80 18.65 14.07
C VAL A 162 16.65 18.99 15.28
N GLY A 163 17.88 19.47 15.05
CA GLY A 163 18.74 19.98 16.11
C GLY A 163 18.15 21.24 16.76
N ASP A 164 18.60 21.54 17.97
CA ASP A 164 18.31 22.83 18.62
C ASP A 164 18.95 24.01 17.90
#